data_AF-A0A382GXR3-F1
#
_entry.id   AF-A0A382GXR3-F1
#
_cell.length_a   1.000
_cell.length_b   1.000
_cell.length_c   1.000
_cell.angle_alpha   90.00
_cell.angle_beta   90.00
_cell.angle_gamma   90.00
#
_symmetry.space_group_name_H-M   'P 1'
#
loop_
_entity.id
_entity.type
_entity.pdbx_description
1 polymer ?
#
loop_
_entity_poly.entity_id
_entity_poly.type
_entity_poly.pdbx_seq_one_letter_code
_entity_poly.pdbx_strand_id
1 'polypeptide(L)'
;MKQNWKTAELDDSDRSLCQWAEKLTKSPDKMTQADVDLLKEKRFSQSAISDAAQVISYFNYINRIADGLGVDLEPEMEKVNENLV
;
A
#
# COMPACT_ATOMS: atom_id res chain seq x y z
N MET A 1 -13.08 -4.06 -5.16
CA MET A 1 -12.62 -3.40 -6.41
C MET A 1 -11.25 -2.78 -6.18
N LYS A 2 -10.24 -3.04 -7.05
CA LYS A 2 -8.95 -2.34 -7.01
C LYS A 2 -9.12 -0.98 -7.71
N GLN A 3 -9.49 0.06 -6.97
CA GLN A 3 -9.62 1.41 -7.52
C GLN A 3 -8.30 2.19 -7.40
N ASN A 4 -8.05 3.09 -8.34
CA ASN A 4 -6.86 3.94 -8.32
C ASN A 4 -7.00 4.97 -7.20
N TRP A 5 -6.23 4.83 -6.12
CA TRP A 5 -6.27 5.75 -4.98
C TRP A 5 -6.04 7.22 -5.38
N LYS A 6 -5.39 7.48 -6.53
CA LYS A 6 -5.13 8.84 -7.03
C LYS A 6 -6.41 9.60 -7.37
N THR A 7 -7.51 8.89 -7.69
CA THR A 7 -8.82 9.48 -7.99
C THR A 7 -9.73 9.58 -6.78
N ALA A 8 -9.30 9.10 -5.61
CA ALA A 8 -10.07 9.21 -4.38
C ALA A 8 -9.96 10.61 -3.75
N GLU A 9 -11.04 11.06 -3.13
CA GLU A 9 -11.08 12.25 -2.28
C GLU A 9 -10.38 11.93 -0.94
N LEU A 10 -9.06 12.04 -0.95
CA LEU A 10 -8.20 11.86 0.22
C LEU A 10 -7.69 13.21 0.71
N ASP A 11 -7.59 13.36 2.02
CA ASP A 11 -6.84 14.47 2.60
C ASP A 11 -5.34 14.35 2.29
N ASP A 12 -4.60 15.41 2.60
CA ASP A 12 -3.16 15.50 2.33
C ASP A 12 -2.33 14.43 3.04
N SER A 13 -2.78 13.99 4.22
CA SER A 13 -2.08 13.01 5.05
C SER A 13 -2.22 11.62 4.44
N ASP A 14 -3.45 11.22 4.13
CA ASP A 14 -3.77 9.95 3.48
C ASP A 14 -3.14 9.87 2.09
N ARG A 15 -3.19 10.96 1.33
CA ARG A 15 -2.52 11.05 0.02
C ARG A 15 -1.01 10.80 0.14
N SER A 16 -0.36 11.37 1.16
CA SER A 16 1.08 11.18 1.39
C SER A 16 1.40 9.75 1.81
N LEU A 17 0.55 9.14 2.66
CA LEU A 17 0.69 7.74 3.04
C LEU A 17 0.54 6.80 1.83
N CYS A 18 -0.42 7.04 0.94
CA CYS A 18 -0.60 6.24 -0.27
C CYS A 18 0.59 6.38 -1.24
N GLN A 19 1.15 7.58 -1.40
CA GLN A 19 2.36 7.79 -2.22
C GLN A 19 3.55 7.01 -1.66
N TRP A 20 3.74 7.08 -0.35
CA TRP A 20 4.80 6.36 0.33
C TRP A 20 4.63 4.84 0.22
N ALA A 21 3.42 4.33 0.40
CA ALA A 21 3.09 2.92 0.21
C ALA A 21 3.33 2.42 -1.23
N GLU A 22 2.96 3.23 -2.23
CA GLU A 22 3.23 2.94 -3.63
C GLU A 22 4.74 2.86 -3.91
N LYS A 23 5.53 3.82 -3.40
CA LYS A 23 6.99 3.83 -3.56
C LYS A 23 7.65 2.64 -2.88
N LEU A 24 7.31 2.38 -1.61
CA LEU A 24 7.87 1.26 -0.84
C LEU A 24 7.55 -0.10 -1.49
N THR A 25 6.39 -0.21 -2.13
CA THR A 25 5.99 -1.43 -2.86
C THR A 25 6.73 -1.60 -4.19
N LYS A 26 6.90 -0.53 -4.97
CA LYS A 26 7.45 -0.60 -6.34
C LYS A 26 8.96 -0.44 -6.43
N SER A 27 9.58 0.26 -5.48
CA SER A 27 11.01 0.58 -5.51
C SER A 27 11.57 0.73 -4.09
N PRO A 28 11.51 -0.33 -3.25
CA PRO A 28 12.02 -0.28 -1.87
C PRO A 28 13.52 0.05 -1.82
N ASP A 29 14.28 -0.31 -2.85
CA ASP A 29 15.70 0.00 -3.03
C ASP A 29 16.01 1.51 -3.17
N LYS A 30 15.00 2.32 -3.50
CA LYS A 30 15.11 3.77 -3.70
C LYS A 30 14.57 4.58 -2.53
N MET A 31 14.25 3.94 -1.40
CA MET A 31 13.78 4.62 -0.21
C MET A 31 14.91 5.43 0.43
N THR A 32 14.56 6.61 0.95
CA THR A 32 15.49 7.56 1.55
C THR A 32 14.89 8.13 2.83
N GLN A 33 15.72 8.79 3.65
CA GLN A 33 15.24 9.47 4.85
C GLN A 33 14.21 10.57 4.53
N ALA A 34 14.35 11.24 3.37
CA ALA A 34 13.42 12.27 2.93
C ALA A 34 11.98 11.75 2.78
N ASP A 35 11.80 10.50 2.36
CA ASP A 35 10.47 9.89 2.23
C ASP A 35 9.77 9.73 3.58
N VAL A 36 10.54 9.44 4.64
CA VAL A 36 10.04 9.36 6.02
C VAL A 36 9.76 10.75 6.58
N ASP A 37 10.61 11.72 6.24
CA ASP A 37 10.46 13.09 6.73
C ASP A 37 9.20 13.77 6.16
N LEU A 38 8.82 13.48 4.91
CA LEU A 38 7.54 13.92 4.33
C LEU A 38 6.33 13.43 5.13
N LEU A 39 6.37 12.21 5.69
CA LEU A 39 5.31 11.71 6.57
C LEU A 39 5.30 12.44 7.91
N LYS A 40 6.48 12.74 8.49
CA LYS A 40 6.56 13.52 9.72
C LYS A 40 5.99 14.93 9.54
N GLU A 41 6.20 15.56 8.38
CA GLU A 41 5.61 16.87 8.03
C GLU A 41 4.07 16.82 8.01
N LYS A 42 3.50 15.66 7.65
CA LYS A 42 2.05 15.37 7.77
C LYS A 42 1.62 14.95 9.18
N ARG A 43 2.51 15.10 10.18
CA ARG A 43 2.29 14.83 11.61
C ARG A 43 2.12 13.36 11.97
N PHE A 44 2.55 12.43 11.11
CA PHE A 44 2.66 11.03 11.53
C PHE A 44 3.70 10.88 12.63
N SER A 45 3.35 10.16 13.69
CA SER A 45 4.32 9.78 14.73
C SER A 45 5.27 8.70 14.21
N GLN A 46 6.42 8.56 14.87
CA GLN A 46 7.37 7.48 14.55
C GLN A 46 6.73 6.09 14.66
N SER A 47 5.84 5.88 15.63
CA SER A 47 5.12 4.62 15.77
C SER A 47 4.16 4.40 14.60
N ALA A 48 3.40 5.42 14.19
CA ALA A 48 2.49 5.32 13.05
C ALA A 48 3.23 5.03 11.73
N ILE A 49 4.40 5.63 11.52
CA ILE A 49 5.24 5.34 10.35
C ILE A 49 5.75 3.88 10.39
N SER A 50 6.15 3.40 11.58
CA SER A 50 6.57 2.01 11.76
C SER A 50 5.41 1.03 11.50
N ASP A 51 4.21 1.34 11.98
CA ASP A 51 3.02 0.52 11.76
C ASP A 51 2.66 0.46 10.28
N ALA A 52 2.69 1.61 9.59
CA ALA A 52 2.47 1.68 8.16
C ALA A 52 3.50 0.83 7.38
N ALA A 53 4.80 0.94 7.71
CA ALA A 53 5.85 0.13 7.08
C ALA A 53 5.57 -1.37 7.20
N GLN A 54 5.17 -1.82 8.40
CA GLN A 54 4.88 -3.22 8.68
C GLN A 54 3.66 -3.71 7.90
N VAL A 55 2.57 -2.94 7.88
CA VAL A 55 1.35 -3.29 7.12
C VAL A 55 1.64 -3.36 5.63
N ILE A 56 2.30 -2.35 5.06
CA ILE A 56 2.66 -2.32 3.64
C ILE A 56 3.56 -3.51 3.29
N SER A 57 4.54 -3.83 4.14
CA SER A 57 5.46 -4.94 3.94
C SER A 57 4.76 -6.30 4.07
N TYR A 58 3.82 -6.43 5.01
CA TYR A 58 3.02 -7.63 5.17
C TYR A 58 2.16 -7.93 3.94
N PHE A 59 1.47 -6.92 3.38
CA PHE A 59 0.74 -7.10 2.12
C PHE A 59 1.67 -7.47 0.97
N ASN A 60 2.86 -6.87 0.91
CA ASN A 60 3.88 -7.25 -0.06
C ASN A 60 4.29 -8.73 0.08
N TYR A 61 4.48 -9.23 1.29
CA TYR A 61 4.79 -10.63 1.55
C TYR A 61 3.63 -11.55 1.14
N ILE A 62 2.42 -11.31 1.66
CA ILE A 62 1.29 -12.21 1.43
C ILE A 62 0.84 -12.25 -0.03
N ASN A 63 0.90 -11.11 -0.74
CA ASN A 63 0.61 -11.08 -2.18
C ASN A 63 1.59 -11.97 -2.96
N ARG A 64 2.89 -11.98 -2.58
CA ARG A 64 3.88 -12.86 -3.23
C ARG A 64 3.63 -14.33 -2.92
N ILE A 65 3.15 -14.66 -1.72
CA ILE A 65 2.77 -16.04 -1.37
C ILE A 65 1.55 -16.46 -2.18
N ALA A 66 0.50 -15.65 -2.18
CA ALA A 66 -0.74 -15.95 -2.89
C ALA A 66 -0.52 -16.08 -4.40
N ASP A 67 0.06 -15.05 -5.04
CA ASP A 67 0.28 -15.03 -6.49
C ASP A 67 1.36 -16.05 -6.90
N GLY A 68 2.41 -16.21 -6.08
CA GLY A 68 3.54 -17.08 -6.39
C GLY A 68 3.25 -18.57 -6.24
N LEU A 69 2.30 -18.94 -5.38
CA LEU A 69 1.87 -20.33 -5.19
C LEU A 69 0.53 -20.65 -5.86
N GLY A 70 -0.12 -19.66 -6.47
CA GLY A 70 -1.43 -19.84 -7.11
C GLY A 70 -2.56 -20.11 -6.12
N VAL A 71 -2.53 -19.45 -4.95
CA VAL A 71 -3.58 -19.56 -3.93
C VAL A 71 -4.86 -18.92 -4.45
N ASP A 72 -5.93 -19.69 -4.49
CA ASP A 72 -7.26 -19.20 -4.86
C ASP A 72 -7.82 -18.27 -3.79
N LEU A 73 -8.72 -17.38 -4.21
CA LEU A 73 -9.53 -16.62 -3.29
C LEU A 73 -10.43 -17.58 -2.47
N GLU A 74 -10.58 -17.28 -1.17
CA GLU A 74 -11.57 -17.92 -0.32
C GLU A 74 -12.97 -17.86 -0.96
N PRO A 75 -13.83 -18.88 -0.77
CA PRO A 75 -15.15 -18.95 -1.40
C PRO A 75 -16.05 -17.73 -1.17
N GLU A 76 -15.87 -17.04 -0.04
CA GLU A 76 -16.63 -15.85 0.35
C GLU A 76 -16.16 -14.57 -0.34
N MET A 77 -15.00 -14.59 -1.01
CA MET A 77 -14.47 -13.44 -1.74
C MET A 77 -15.00 -13.42 -3.18
N GLU A 78 -15.70 -12.33 -3.55
CA GLU A 78 -16.18 -12.15 -4.93
C GLU A 78 -15.02 -12.03 -5.92
N LYS A 79 -14.99 -12.90 -6.94
CA LYS A 79 -14.12 -12.75 -8.10
C LYS A 79 -14.57 -11.52 -8.89
N VAL A 80 -13.74 -10.48 -8.92
CA VAL A 80 -14.01 -9.29 -9.72
C VAL A 80 -13.96 -9.68 -11.21
N ASN A 81 -15.03 -9.40 -11.93
CA ASN A 81 -15.12 -9.68 -13.36
C ASN A 81 -14.24 -8.67 -14.13
N GLU A 82 -13.11 -9.12 -14.69
CA GLU A 82 -12.09 -8.27 -15.33
C GLU A 82 -12.57 -7.58 -16.64
N ASN A 83 -13.78 -7.90 -17.12
CA ASN A 83 -14.36 -7.38 -18.36
C ASN A 83 -15.19 -6.08 -18.20
N LEU A 84 -15.12 -5.39 -17.06
CA LEU A 84 -15.93 -4.20 -16.76
C LEU A 84 -15.10 -2.95 -16.42
N VAL A 85 -13.85 -2.85 -16.90
CA VAL A 85 -13.02 -1.63 -16.82
C VAL A 85 -12.68 -1.11 -18.20
#